data_AF-A0A356X062-F1
#
_entry.id   AF-A0A356X062-F1
#
_cell.length_a   1.000
_cell.length_b   1.000
_cell.length_c   1.000
_cell.angle_alpha   90.00
_cell.angle_beta   90.00
_cell.angle_gamma   90.00
#
_symmetry.space_group_name_H-M   'P 1'
#
loop_
_entity.id
_entity.type
_entity.pdbx_description
1 polymer ?
#
loop_
_entity_poly.entity_id
_entity_poly.type
_entity_poly.pdbx_seq_one_letter_code
_entity_poly.pdbx_strand_id
1 'polypeptide(L)'
;MHREHSCLFIYPEGIITPASEKKPEFKQGLAWIYQQLGSDVDFVPVGIYAHFIRSSKPELHMAIGNSVDHDKSLSRNELTDLFERDIHHVLTDLRSKSGFTDKEFEPQF
;
A
#
# COMPACT_ATOMS: atom_id res chain seq x y z
N MET A 1 -17.04 -1.96 -22.12
CA MET A 1 -16.11 -0.89 -22.55
C MET A 1 -14.74 -1.30 -22.03
N HIS A 2 -13.82 -1.69 -22.91
CA HIS A 2 -12.44 -2.00 -22.53
C HIS A 2 -11.67 -0.67 -22.51
N ARG A 3 -11.05 -0.34 -21.38
CA ARG A 3 -10.26 0.89 -21.23
C ARG A 3 -8.82 0.45 -21.00
N GLU A 4 -7.99 0.62 -22.02
CA GLU A 4 -6.57 0.31 -21.93
C GLU A 4 -5.91 1.14 -20.82
N HIS A 5 -4.99 0.52 -20.08
CA HIS A 5 -4.22 1.15 -19.00
C HIS A 5 -5.07 1.76 -17.86
N SER A 6 -6.20 1.15 -17.51
CA SER A 6 -6.99 1.58 -16.36
C SER A 6 -6.39 1.09 -15.04
N CYS A 7 -6.35 1.97 -14.03
CA CYS A 7 -5.94 1.61 -12.67
C CYS A 7 -7.14 1.67 -11.71
N LEU A 8 -7.15 0.79 -10.72
CA LEU A 8 -8.12 0.80 -9.61
C LEU A 8 -7.35 0.90 -8.28
N PHE A 9 -7.71 1.87 -7.45
CA PHE A 9 -7.15 2.05 -6.11
C PHE A 9 -8.16 1.56 -5.08
N ILE A 10 -7.75 0.65 -4.20
CA ILE A 10 -8.58 0.07 -3.14
C ILE A 10 -7.92 0.35 -1.79
N TYR A 11 -8.74 0.78 -0.83
CA TYR A 11 -8.34 1.00 0.56
C TYR A 11 -8.96 -0.09 1.43
N PRO A 12 -8.27 -1.23 1.62
CA PRO A 12 -8.86 -2.44 2.18
C PRO A 12 -9.22 -2.36 3.66
N GLU A 13 -8.68 -1.40 4.42
CA GLU A 13 -9.09 -1.13 5.81
C GLU A 13 -10.55 -0.64 5.91
N GLY A 14 -11.05 0.01 4.84
CA GLY A 14 -12.43 0.51 4.73
C GLY A 14 -12.76 1.71 5.63
N ILE A 15 -11.79 2.19 6.41
CA ILE A 15 -11.88 3.38 7.26
C ILE A 15 -10.59 4.18 7.14
N ILE A 16 -10.64 5.48 7.44
CA ILE A 16 -9.43 6.28 7.59
C ILE A 16 -8.79 5.93 8.92
N THR A 17 -7.57 5.42 8.89
CA THR A 17 -6.80 5.08 10.09
C THR A 17 -5.72 6.12 10.38
N PRO A 18 -5.43 6.42 11.66
CA PRO A 18 -4.28 7.25 12.02
C PRO A 18 -2.96 6.59 11.61
N ALA A 19 -1.93 7.41 11.41
CA ALA A 19 -0.58 6.90 11.18
C ALA A 19 -0.13 5.97 12.32
N SER A 20 0.22 4.73 11.98
CA SER A 20 0.54 3.67 12.93
C SER A 20 1.76 2.88 12.45
N GLU A 21 2.52 2.31 13.40
CA GLU A 21 3.59 1.34 13.11
C GLU A 21 3.08 -0.11 13.14
N LYS A 22 1.79 -0.30 13.42
CA LYS A 22 1.20 -1.63 13.44
C LYS A 22 0.91 -2.11 12.02
N LYS A 23 0.93 -3.43 11.84
CA LYS A 23 0.39 -4.07 10.64
C LYS A 23 -1.07 -3.61 10.45
N PRO A 24 -1.46 -3.15 9.25
CA PRO A 24 -2.85 -2.81 8.96
C PRO A 24 -3.78 -4.02 9.11
N GLU A 25 -5.06 -3.76 9.38
CA GLU A 25 -6.11 -4.79 9.43
C GLU A 25 -7.09 -4.59 8.28
N PHE A 26 -7.16 -5.56 7.38
CA PHE A 26 -7.93 -5.48 6.15
C PHE A 26 -9.30 -6.13 6.28
N LYS A 27 -10.26 -5.62 5.50
CA LYS A 27 -11.50 -6.34 5.21
C LYS A 27 -11.23 -7.45 4.19
N GLN A 28 -11.90 -8.58 4.36
CA GLN A 28 -11.69 -9.81 3.58
C GLN A 28 -12.08 -9.72 2.08
N GLY A 29 -12.68 -8.60 1.63
CA GLY A 29 -13.14 -8.43 0.25
C GLY A 29 -12.00 -8.39 -0.78
N LEU A 30 -10.83 -7.85 -0.40
CA LEU A 30 -9.69 -7.70 -1.29
C LEU A 30 -9.14 -9.05 -1.76
N ALA A 31 -9.06 -10.04 -0.85
CA ALA A 31 -8.62 -11.39 -1.18
C ALA A 31 -9.54 -12.09 -2.18
N TRP A 32 -10.86 -11.89 -2.06
CA TRP A 32 -11.79 -12.44 -3.05
C TRP A 32 -11.57 -11.80 -4.43
N ILE A 33 -11.40 -10.47 -4.50
CA ILE A 33 -11.12 -9.77 -5.77
C ILE A 33 -9.85 -10.33 -6.40
N TYR A 34 -8.76 -10.43 -5.63
CA TYR A 34 -7.47 -10.95 -6.10
C TYR A 34 -7.57 -12.33 -6.74
N GLN A 35 -8.35 -13.23 -6.13
CA GLN A 35 -8.59 -14.58 -6.66
C GLN A 35 -9.33 -14.59 -8.01
N GLN A 36 -10.11 -13.55 -8.31
CA GLN A 36 -10.82 -13.42 -9.59
C GLN A 36 -9.99 -12.73 -10.67
N LEU A 37 -8.84 -12.13 -10.32
CA LEU A 37 -8.02 -11.41 -11.29
C LEU A 37 -7.38 -12.39 -12.29
N GLY A 38 -7.27 -11.94 -13.55
CA GLY A 38 -6.42 -12.59 -14.54
C GLY A 38 -4.92 -12.46 -14.19
N SER A 39 -4.07 -13.09 -15.00
CA SER A 39 -2.61 -12.96 -14.90
C SER A 39 -2.07 -11.68 -15.54
N ASP A 40 -2.93 -10.92 -16.20
CA ASP A 40 -2.66 -9.68 -16.94
C ASP A 40 -2.86 -8.42 -16.09
N VAL A 41 -3.18 -8.58 -14.79
CA VAL A 41 -3.42 -7.48 -13.86
C VAL A 41 -2.32 -7.44 -12.81
N ASP A 42 -1.57 -6.34 -12.79
CA ASP A 42 -0.62 -6.05 -11.72
C ASP A 42 -1.37 -5.70 -10.44
N PHE A 43 -1.02 -6.38 -9.34
CA PHE A 43 -1.54 -6.09 -8.01
C PHE A 43 -0.41 -5.49 -7.17
N VAL A 44 -0.50 -4.19 -6.87
CA VAL A 44 0.65 -3.43 -6.35
C VAL A 44 0.30 -2.77 -5.01
N PRO A 45 1.07 -3.00 -3.93
CA PRO A 45 0.90 -2.27 -2.68
C PRO A 45 1.46 -0.85 -2.82
N VAL A 46 0.67 0.14 -2.40
CA VAL A 46 1.07 1.56 -2.43
C VAL A 46 1.00 2.13 -1.03
N GLY A 47 2.17 2.45 -0.46
CA GLY A 47 2.29 3.07 0.85
C GLY A 47 2.14 4.58 0.77
N ILE A 48 1.32 5.15 1.65
CA ILE A 48 1.13 6.60 1.80
C ILE A 48 1.41 6.96 3.26
N TYR A 49 2.31 7.91 3.48
CA TYR A 49 2.67 8.37 4.81
C TYR A 49 2.65 9.91 4.84
N ALA A 50 1.77 10.47 5.66
CA ALA A 50 1.67 11.91 5.85
C ALA A 50 1.98 12.29 7.30
N HIS A 51 2.77 13.34 7.51
CA HIS A 51 3.13 13.81 8.85
C HIS A 51 3.37 15.33 8.92
N PHE A 52 3.41 15.84 10.16
CA PHE A 52 3.61 17.27 10.48
C PHE A 52 4.87 17.50 11.33
N ILE A 53 5.81 16.55 11.34
CA ILE A 53 6.99 16.55 12.22
C ILE A 53 7.83 17.85 12.13
N ARG A 54 7.98 18.40 10.91
CA ARG A 54 8.88 19.54 10.66
C ARG A 54 8.18 20.90 10.58
N SER A 55 6.90 20.93 10.25
CA SER A 55 6.14 22.18 10.14
C SER A 55 4.64 21.95 10.27
N SER A 56 3.87 23.05 10.38
CA SER A 56 2.40 23.01 10.35
C SER A 56 1.82 22.63 8.98
N LYS A 57 2.64 22.61 7.92
CA LYS A 57 2.25 22.09 6.61
C LYS A 57 2.54 20.58 6.57
N PRO A 58 1.60 19.74 6.12
CA PRO A 58 1.83 18.30 6.04
C PRO A 58 2.86 17.99 4.96
N GLU A 59 3.78 17.10 5.30
CA GLU A 59 4.67 16.42 4.36
C GLU A 59 4.01 15.09 3.98
N LEU A 60 3.95 14.82 2.67
CA LEU A 60 3.38 13.61 2.11
C LEU A 60 4.47 12.83 1.40
N HIS A 61 4.69 11.61 1.86
CA HIS A 61 5.60 10.64 1.27
C HIS A 61 4.80 9.47 0.71
N MET A 62 5.23 8.96 -0.43
CA MET A 62 4.61 7.83 -1.11
C MET A 62 5.68 6.84 -1.56
N ALA A 63 5.35 5.56 -1.48
CA ALA A 63 6.15 4.48 -2.05
C ALA A 63 5.24 3.53 -2.82
N ILE A 64 5.67 3.17 -4.03
CA ILE A 64 5.03 2.14 -4.86
C ILE A 64 5.87 0.87 -4.69
N GLY A 65 5.27 -0.19 -4.16
CA GLY A 65 5.93 -1.48 -4.03
C GLY A 65 6.04 -2.22 -5.35
N ASN A 66 6.52 -3.45 -5.29
CA ASN A 66 6.54 -4.36 -6.44
C ASN A 66 5.17 -5.03 -6.62
N SER A 67 4.85 -5.42 -7.85
CA SER A 67 3.69 -6.28 -8.13
C SER A 67 3.81 -7.59 -7.34
N VAL A 68 2.71 -8.03 -6.73
CA VAL A 68 2.66 -9.26 -5.93
C VAL A 68 1.97 -10.37 -6.73
N ASP A 69 2.55 -11.56 -6.67
CA ASP A 69 2.05 -12.78 -7.32
C ASP A 69 1.98 -13.90 -6.29
N HIS A 70 1.03 -13.79 -5.37
CA HIS A 70 0.72 -14.82 -4.38
C HIS A 70 -0.13 -15.92 -4.97
N ASP A 71 0.01 -17.13 -4.43
CA ASP A 71 -0.80 -18.29 -4.82
C ASP A 71 -2.29 -18.04 -4.57
N LYS A 72 -3.06 -17.93 -5.67
CA LYS A 72 -4.51 -17.68 -5.64
C LYS A 72 -5.32 -18.84 -5.05
N SER A 73 -4.72 -20.03 -4.87
CA SER A 73 -5.38 -21.19 -4.26
C SER A 73 -5.48 -21.12 -2.72
N LEU A 74 -4.72 -20.22 -2.10
CA LEU A 74 -4.74 -19.98 -0.66
C LEU A 74 -6.13 -19.53 -0.16
N SER A 75 -6.40 -19.75 1.13
CA SER A 75 -7.63 -19.25 1.74
C SER A 75 -7.64 -17.72 1.78
N ARG A 76 -8.85 -17.13 1.83
CA ARG A 76 -9.02 -15.67 1.90
C ARG A 76 -8.32 -15.04 3.11
N ASN A 77 -8.26 -15.75 4.23
CA ASN A 77 -7.57 -15.28 5.43
C ASN A 77 -6.05 -15.24 5.21
N GLU A 78 -5.47 -16.31 4.65
CA GLU A 78 -4.03 -16.38 4.35
C GLU A 78 -3.62 -15.29 3.35
N LEU A 79 -4.41 -15.09 2.29
CA LEU A 79 -4.16 -14.02 1.33
C LEU A 79 -4.26 -12.63 1.99
N THR A 80 -5.27 -12.42 2.83
CA THR A 80 -5.42 -11.15 3.55
C THR A 80 -4.22 -10.87 4.43
N ASP A 81 -3.75 -11.88 5.19
CA ASP A 81 -2.54 -11.76 6.00
C ASP A 81 -1.28 -11.45 5.18
N LEU A 82 -1.16 -12.01 3.97
CA LEU A 82 -0.05 -11.71 3.06
C LEU A 82 -0.10 -10.24 2.59
N PHE A 83 -1.26 -9.76 2.13
CA PHE A 83 -1.38 -8.38 1.68
C PHE A 83 -1.13 -7.36 2.79
N GLU A 84 -1.61 -7.64 4.00
CA GLU A 84 -1.34 -6.81 5.18
C GLU A 84 0.16 -6.75 5.48
N ARG A 85 0.89 -7.86 5.34
CA ARG A 85 2.35 -7.89 5.52
C ARG A 85 3.08 -7.13 4.43
N ASP A 86 2.67 -7.27 3.17
CA ASP A 86 3.29 -6.57 2.05
C ASP A 86 3.18 -5.06 2.19
N ILE A 87 1.96 -4.55 2.46
CA ILE A 87 1.76 -3.12 2.65
C ILE A 87 2.50 -2.63 3.90
N HIS A 88 2.55 -3.45 4.96
CA HIS A 88 3.22 -3.08 6.20
C HIS A 88 4.72 -2.91 5.98
N HIS A 89 5.36 -3.76 5.18
CA HIS A 89 6.76 -3.59 4.79
C HIS A 89 6.96 -2.27 4.03
N VAL A 90 6.10 -1.97 3.04
CA VAL A 90 6.19 -0.71 2.28
C VAL A 90 6.02 0.51 3.19
N LEU A 91 5.04 0.51 4.08
CA LEU A 91 4.79 1.61 5.02
C LEU A 91 5.94 1.79 6.02
N THR A 92 6.52 0.70 6.50
CA THR A 92 7.64 0.73 7.46
C THR A 92 8.90 1.28 6.80
N ASP A 93 9.23 0.82 5.59
CA ASP A 93 10.37 1.35 4.82
C ASP A 93 10.17 2.84 4.51
N LEU A 94 8.98 3.21 4.02
CA LEU A 94 8.62 4.60 3.73
C LEU A 94 8.80 5.49 4.96
N ARG A 95 8.29 5.07 6.12
CA ARG A 95 8.41 5.82 7.37
C ARG A 95 9.85 5.92 7.86
N SER A 96 10.66 4.87 7.69
CA SER A 96 12.08 4.88 8.10
C SER A 96 12.90 5.95 7.36
N LYS A 97 12.52 6.25 6.11
CA LYS A 97 13.16 7.24 5.25
C LYS A 97 12.55 8.63 5.38
N SER A 98 11.28 8.71 5.80
CA SER A 98 10.52 9.96 5.93
C SER A 98 10.83 10.69 7.24
N GLY A 99 10.97 12.01 7.20
CA GLY A 99 11.01 12.87 8.39
C GLY A 99 12.37 13.01 9.10
N PHE A 100 13.29 12.04 9.00
CA PHE A 100 14.57 12.08 9.72
C PHE A 100 15.74 12.73 8.95
N THR A 101 15.74 12.65 7.62
CA THR A 101 16.81 13.23 6.78
C THR A 101 16.27 13.56 5.37
N ASP A 102 16.76 14.63 4.76
CA ASP A 102 16.46 14.98 3.35
C ASP A 102 17.42 14.35 2.34
N LYS A 103 18.38 13.54 2.79
CA LYS A 103 19.44 13.01 1.92
C LYS A 103 18.94 12.13 0.78
N GLU A 104 17.76 11.52 0.94
CA GLU A 104 17.11 10.70 -0.10
C GLU A 104 15.95 11.44 -0.78
N PHE A 105 15.66 12.68 -0.38
CA PHE A 105 14.57 13.47 -0.93
C PHE A 105 15.15 14.56 -1.82
N GLU A 106 15.26 14.29 -3.12
CA GLU A 106 15.56 15.30 -4.12
C GLU A 106 14.29 16.12 -4.42
N PRO A 107 14.26 17.43 -4.11
CA PRO A 107 13.13 18.28 -4.43
C PRO A 107 12.96 18.33 -5.96
N GLN A 108 11.79 17.96 -6.46
CA GLN A 108 11.45 18.17 -7.86
C GLN A 108 10.95 19.61 -8.04
N PHE A 109 11.87 20.56 -8.10
CA PHE A 109 11.62 21.95 -8.50
C PHE A 109 12.49 22.33 -9.70
#